data_AF-A0A9D2EB49-F1
#
_entry.id   AF-A0A9D2EB49-F1
#
_cell.length_a   1.000
_cell.length_b   1.000
_cell.length_c   1.000
_cell.angle_alpha   90.00
_cell.angle_beta   90.00
_cell.angle_gamma   90.00
#
_symmetry.space_group_name_H-M   'P 1'
#
loop_
_entity.id
_entity.type
_entity.pdbx_description
1 polymer ?
#
loop_
_entity_poly.entity_id
_entity_poly.type
_entity_poly.pdbx_seq_one_letter_code
_entity_poly.pdbx_strand_id
1 'polypeptide(L)'
;MTEPNTGTAVAGQLLRISVQSGERSSDVGVPGVVPVVEVLPSLARRLNMFQPETAHSGFRMVRADGHVLDLDRSLVAQGVVDGDVLSLELGGQDSHHDVYDDIVEAVADVVERESNPWSAKDTATTTTVAAAVLLAAACGLLLAAGLTDASMVPTIVAGLGGVVLLACAIVLDRTKAPVQAAVALVLVAALYTGVAGFTAAPDAPGWGMPLVFGGAAMVVTGVAGFLLGQRRREYALIPAVVGLVLGGGGAAVAFAGASVSTVLVVAMAVAGVSGLGIPWLALASTPLRVVSARDDSEIYTDIEPIEHRQVRERYQRGLRFQVALRIATGVIALVATPVVIGTGWYGFAMAVLCYLGMLLGARVVYSRADITTVATTAMLGAVLTVYSGVLTFPGAATALVLGVVLVAALIVGMGLLVPARRLWLSRLGDPAELITIALLLPLAVLAAGLV
;
A
#
# COMPACT_ATOMS: atom_id res chain seq x y z
N MET A 1 7.00 72.73 -4.51
CA MET A 1 5.92 71.74 -4.35
C MET A 1 5.90 70.94 -5.64
N THR A 2 6.06 69.64 -5.51
CA THR A 2 6.52 68.65 -6.50
C THR A 2 5.61 68.50 -7.72
N GLU A 3 6.22 68.55 -8.92
CA GLU A 3 5.61 68.10 -10.17
C GLU A 3 5.34 66.59 -10.15
N PRO A 4 4.18 66.11 -10.65
CA PRO A 4 4.02 64.73 -11.05
C PRO A 4 4.64 64.55 -12.44
N ASN A 5 5.74 63.80 -12.42
CA ASN A 5 6.52 63.29 -13.53
C ASN A 5 5.63 62.71 -14.65
N THR A 6 5.55 63.40 -15.79
CA THR A 6 5.00 62.88 -17.05
C THR A 6 5.96 61.82 -17.58
N GLY A 7 5.83 60.60 -17.05
CA GLY A 7 6.45 59.41 -17.58
C GLY A 7 5.91 59.14 -18.98
N THR A 8 6.75 59.37 -19.97
CA THR A 8 6.59 58.97 -21.36
C THR A 8 6.22 57.48 -21.39
N ALA A 9 5.03 57.14 -21.92
CA ALA A 9 4.64 55.75 -22.13
C ALA A 9 5.65 55.11 -23.07
N VAL A 10 6.47 54.20 -22.54
CA VAL A 10 7.45 53.46 -23.33
C VAL A 10 6.68 52.51 -24.25
N ALA A 11 6.64 52.85 -25.54
CA ALA A 11 6.31 51.89 -26.57
C ALA A 11 7.31 50.73 -26.49
N GLY A 12 6.83 49.51 -26.18
CA GLY A 12 7.61 48.28 -26.39
C GLY A 12 8.12 47.54 -25.16
N GLN A 13 7.40 47.53 -24.03
CA GLN A 13 7.73 46.59 -22.94
C GLN A 13 7.42 45.15 -23.40
N LEU A 14 8.46 44.42 -23.77
CA LEU A 14 8.41 43.00 -24.12
C LEU A 14 8.33 42.18 -22.82
N LEU A 15 7.28 41.38 -22.68
CA LEU A 15 7.13 40.38 -21.63
C LEU A 15 7.61 39.02 -22.14
N ARG A 16 8.51 38.36 -21.42
CA ARG A 16 8.94 36.98 -21.64
C ARG A 16 8.01 36.06 -20.87
N ILE A 17 7.15 35.33 -21.56
CA ILE A 17 6.20 34.39 -20.97
C ILE A 17 6.44 32.99 -21.51
N SER A 18 6.09 31.97 -20.74
CA SER A 18 6.00 30.60 -21.22
C SER A 18 4.55 30.28 -21.52
N VAL A 19 4.24 29.85 -22.74
CA VAL A 19 2.87 29.48 -23.12
C VAL A 19 2.80 27.99 -23.34
N GLN A 20 1.86 27.32 -22.68
CA GLN A 20 1.66 25.87 -22.75
C GLN A 20 0.29 25.51 -23.31
N SER A 21 0.20 24.40 -24.04
CA SER A 21 -1.06 23.77 -24.45
C SER A 21 -0.85 22.26 -24.53
N GLY A 22 -1.47 21.51 -23.60
CA GLY A 22 -1.24 20.07 -23.45
C GLY A 22 0.23 19.74 -23.17
N GLU A 23 0.84 18.92 -24.02
CA GLU A 23 2.27 18.53 -23.92
C GLU A 23 3.23 19.52 -24.60
N ARG A 24 2.72 20.58 -25.24
CA ARG A 24 3.53 21.56 -25.98
C ARG A 24 3.72 22.82 -25.16
N SER A 25 4.95 23.30 -25.08
CA SER A 25 5.28 24.60 -24.48
C SER A 25 6.20 25.40 -25.41
N SER A 26 6.10 26.72 -25.33
CA SER A 26 6.99 27.64 -26.03
C SER A 26 7.19 28.89 -25.21
N ASP A 27 8.45 29.28 -25.04
CA ASP A 27 8.81 30.56 -24.45
C ASP A 27 8.82 31.65 -25.52
N VAL A 28 8.10 32.73 -25.29
CA VAL A 28 7.89 33.79 -26.28
C VAL A 28 7.99 35.17 -25.62
N GLY A 29 8.67 36.09 -26.30
CA GLY A 29 8.61 37.52 -25.99
C GLY A 29 7.41 38.15 -26.69
N VAL A 30 6.46 38.69 -25.94
CA VAL A 30 5.24 39.33 -26.47
C VAL A 30 5.13 40.79 -26.01
N PRO A 31 4.51 41.69 -26.79
CA PRO A 31 4.27 43.06 -26.35
C PRO A 31 3.28 43.08 -25.17
N GLY A 32 3.72 43.53 -23.99
CA GLY A 32 2.91 43.46 -22.77
C GLY A 32 1.78 44.49 -22.67
N VAL A 33 1.84 45.54 -23.47
CA VAL A 33 0.90 46.67 -23.50
C VAL A 33 -0.20 46.53 -24.56
N VAL A 34 -0.14 45.50 -25.40
CA VAL A 34 -1.13 45.21 -26.44
C VAL A 34 -2.23 44.30 -25.86
N PRO A 35 -3.51 44.44 -26.28
CA PRO A 35 -4.57 43.53 -25.88
C PRO A 35 -4.25 42.06 -26.19
N VAL A 36 -4.66 41.14 -25.31
CA VAL A 36 -4.38 39.71 -25.45
C VAL A 36 -4.91 39.16 -26.78
N VAL A 37 -6.05 39.65 -27.28
CA VAL A 37 -6.66 39.21 -28.55
C VAL A 37 -5.75 39.36 -29.76
N GLU A 38 -4.85 40.34 -29.78
CA GLU A 38 -3.95 40.57 -30.93
C GLU A 38 -2.76 39.60 -30.95
N VAL A 39 -2.30 39.18 -29.77
CA VAL A 39 -1.13 38.31 -29.61
C VAL A 39 -1.53 36.84 -29.75
N LEU A 40 -2.73 36.49 -29.30
CA LEU A 40 -3.23 35.12 -29.15
C LEU A 40 -3.24 34.28 -30.44
N PRO A 41 -3.62 34.79 -31.64
CA PRO A 41 -3.49 34.03 -32.89
C PRO A 41 -2.05 33.66 -33.24
N SER A 42 -1.08 34.51 -32.90
CA SER A 42 0.34 34.23 -33.17
C SER A 42 0.89 33.13 -32.25
N LEU A 43 0.44 33.11 -31.00
CA LEU A 43 0.78 32.07 -30.01
C LEU A 43 0.12 30.73 -30.36
N ALA A 44 -1.15 30.73 -30.74
CA ALA A 44 -1.86 29.54 -31.21
C ALA A 44 -1.18 28.91 -32.44
N ARG A 45 -0.66 29.75 -33.35
CA ARG A 45 0.10 29.27 -34.52
C ARG A 45 1.43 28.65 -34.12
N ARG A 46 2.16 29.24 -33.18
CA ARG A 46 3.44 28.70 -32.68
C ARG A 46 3.26 27.35 -31.99
N LEU A 47 2.17 27.17 -31.25
CA LEU A 47 1.85 25.91 -30.58
C LEU A 47 1.16 24.90 -31.53
N ASN A 48 1.01 25.25 -32.81
CA ASN A 48 0.37 24.44 -33.85
C ASN A 48 -1.04 23.96 -33.43
N MET A 49 -1.84 24.90 -32.91
CA MET A 49 -3.20 24.67 -32.41
C MET A 49 -4.29 24.93 -33.47
N PHE A 50 -3.95 25.50 -34.63
CA PHE A 50 -4.87 25.64 -35.76
C PHE A 50 -4.97 24.32 -36.52
N GLN A 51 -5.75 23.38 -35.99
CA GLN A 51 -6.11 22.17 -36.69
C GLN A 51 -7.48 22.37 -37.35
N PRO A 52 -7.78 21.68 -38.47
CA PRO A 52 -9.08 21.79 -39.14
C PRO A 52 -10.26 21.57 -38.20
N GLU A 53 -10.06 20.70 -37.20
CA GLU A 53 -11.04 20.29 -36.19
C GLU A 53 -11.24 21.33 -35.06
N THR A 54 -10.31 22.27 -34.88
CA THR A 54 -10.31 23.23 -33.77
C THR A 54 -10.43 24.69 -34.24
N ALA A 55 -10.47 24.91 -35.56
CA ALA A 55 -10.47 26.24 -36.17
C ALA A 55 -11.67 27.11 -35.79
N HIS A 56 -12.77 26.51 -35.32
CA HIS A 56 -13.99 27.21 -34.92
C HIS A 56 -14.09 27.48 -33.39
N SER A 57 -13.20 26.94 -32.57
CA SER A 57 -13.41 26.85 -31.12
C SER A 57 -12.90 28.04 -30.30
N GLY A 58 -12.33 29.07 -30.95
CA GLY A 58 -11.70 30.21 -30.27
C GLY A 58 -10.55 29.80 -29.35
N PHE A 59 -9.85 30.76 -28.73
CA PHE A 59 -8.86 30.45 -27.70
C PHE A 59 -9.01 31.40 -26.52
N ARG A 60 -8.68 30.89 -25.33
CA ARG A 60 -8.57 31.66 -24.09
C ARG A 60 -7.19 31.42 -23.47
N MET A 61 -6.72 32.41 -22.72
CA MET A 61 -5.45 32.32 -22.02
C MET A 61 -5.72 32.26 -20.52
N VAL A 62 -5.17 31.26 -19.84
CA VAL A 62 -5.43 30.97 -18.42
C VAL A 62 -4.12 31.02 -17.67
N ARG A 63 -4.08 31.70 -16.53
CA ARG A 63 -2.90 31.75 -15.68
C ARG A 63 -2.79 30.48 -14.83
N ALA A 64 -1.61 30.21 -14.26
CA ALA A 64 -1.36 29.05 -13.41
C ALA A 64 -2.29 28.92 -12.17
N ASP A 65 -2.90 30.02 -11.73
CA ASP A 65 -3.89 30.06 -10.64
C ASP A 65 -5.32 29.74 -11.10
N GLY A 66 -5.52 29.45 -12.39
CA GLY A 66 -6.81 29.16 -13.00
C GLY A 66 -7.59 30.40 -13.46
N HIS A 67 -7.04 31.61 -13.30
CA HIS A 67 -7.71 32.83 -13.75
C HIS A 67 -7.66 32.96 -15.28
N VAL A 68 -8.81 33.12 -15.92
CA VAL A 68 -8.91 33.37 -17.37
C VAL A 68 -8.64 34.85 -17.63
N LEU A 69 -7.67 35.14 -18.50
CA LEU A 69 -7.33 36.49 -18.92
C LEU A 69 -8.39 37.05 -19.86
N ASP A 70 -8.75 38.30 -19.63
CA ASP A 70 -9.63 39.11 -20.46
C ASP A 70 -8.92 39.45 -21.79
N LEU A 71 -9.59 39.16 -22.91
CA LEU A 71 -9.04 39.31 -24.25
C LEU A 71 -8.89 40.78 -24.67
N ASP A 72 -9.72 41.67 -24.12
CA ASP A 72 -9.77 43.09 -24.46
C ASP A 72 -8.73 43.93 -23.71
N ARG A 73 -8.05 43.33 -22.72
CA ARG A 73 -7.07 43.99 -21.86
C ARG A 73 -5.65 43.50 -22.16
N SER A 74 -4.65 44.33 -21.86
CA SER A 74 -3.25 43.97 -22.04
C SER A 74 -2.73 43.06 -20.92
N LEU A 75 -1.66 42.30 -21.19
CA LEU A 75 -1.05 41.37 -20.22
C LEU A 75 -0.55 42.10 -18.96
N VAL A 76 0.10 43.26 -19.13
CA VAL A 76 0.59 44.07 -18.01
C VAL A 76 -0.57 44.61 -17.17
N ALA A 77 -1.68 45.03 -17.80
CA ALA A 77 -2.85 45.54 -17.09
C ALA A 77 -3.58 44.46 -16.26
N GLN A 78 -3.31 43.19 -16.56
CA GLN A 78 -3.84 42.02 -15.87
C GLN A 78 -2.81 41.41 -14.88
N GLY A 79 -1.69 42.10 -14.65
CA GLY A 79 -0.68 41.71 -13.66
C GLY A 79 0.18 40.52 -14.06
N VAL A 80 0.30 40.25 -15.37
CA VAL A 80 1.24 39.26 -15.91
C VAL A 80 2.65 39.85 -15.91
N VAL A 81 3.61 39.09 -15.38
CA VAL A 81 5.02 39.49 -15.25
C VAL A 81 5.95 38.60 -16.07
N ASP A 82 7.19 39.03 -16.24
CA ASP A 82 8.23 38.22 -16.88
C ASP A 82 8.43 36.88 -16.13
N GLY A 83 8.43 35.79 -16.89
CA GLY A 83 8.56 34.43 -16.38
C GLY A 83 7.23 33.74 -16.06
N ASP A 84 6.09 34.43 -16.20
CA ASP A 84 4.79 33.79 -15.97
C ASP A 84 4.52 32.69 -17.01
N VAL A 85 3.94 31.58 -16.52
CA VAL A 85 3.48 30.47 -17.34
C VAL A 85 1.98 30.59 -17.54
N LEU A 86 1.56 30.67 -18.81
CA LEU A 86 0.17 30.81 -19.23
C LEU A 86 -0.25 29.59 -20.04
N SER A 87 -1.43 29.06 -19.76
CA SER A 87 -2.04 27.98 -20.51
C SER A 87 -2.91 28.56 -21.63
N LEU A 88 -2.65 28.15 -22.86
CA LEU A 88 -3.51 28.46 -24.00
C LEU A 88 -4.48 27.30 -24.22
N GLU A 89 -5.75 27.56 -23.98
CA GLU A 89 -6.83 26.58 -24.05
C GLU A 89 -7.78 26.92 -25.20
N LEU A 90 -8.44 25.90 -25.76
CA LEU A 90 -9.50 26.09 -26.74
C LEU A 90 -10.73 26.65 -26.03
N GLY A 91 -11.34 27.69 -26.59
CA GLY A 91 -12.47 28.41 -25.97
C GLY A 91 -13.70 27.53 -25.73
N GLY A 92 -13.85 26.43 -26.48
CA GLY A 92 -14.89 25.42 -26.32
C GLY A 92 -14.52 24.21 -25.44
N GLN A 93 -13.42 24.26 -24.67
CA GLN A 93 -13.07 23.20 -23.71
C GLN A 93 -13.68 23.39 -22.31
N ASP A 94 -14.53 24.39 -22.11
CA ASP A 94 -15.58 24.17 -21.11
C ASP A 94 -16.41 23.02 -21.64
N SER A 95 -16.48 21.94 -20.86
CA SER A 95 -17.52 20.93 -20.99
C SER A 95 -18.78 21.67 -21.42
N HIS A 96 -19.31 21.36 -22.62
CA HIS A 96 -20.60 21.87 -23.01
C HIS A 96 -21.48 21.78 -21.76
N HIS A 97 -21.98 22.93 -21.29
CA HIS A 97 -22.99 22.89 -20.25
C HIS A 97 -24.18 22.29 -20.97
N ASP A 98 -24.24 20.97 -20.95
CA ASP A 98 -25.27 20.19 -21.60
C ASP A 98 -26.57 20.68 -20.95
N VAL A 99 -27.33 21.48 -21.69
CA VAL A 99 -28.62 21.98 -21.22
C VAL A 99 -29.61 20.89 -21.54
N TYR A 100 -29.83 20.02 -20.55
CA TYR A 100 -30.81 18.94 -20.63
C TYR A 100 -32.23 19.54 -20.57
N ASP A 101 -33.13 18.98 -21.37
CA ASP A 101 -34.55 19.35 -21.37
C ASP A 101 -35.35 18.60 -20.28
N ASP A 102 -34.83 17.47 -19.80
CA ASP A 102 -35.36 16.67 -18.70
C ASP A 102 -34.28 16.38 -17.62
N ILE A 103 -34.71 16.45 -16.36
CA ILE A 103 -33.91 16.07 -15.19
C ILE A 103 -33.51 14.59 -15.28
N VAL A 104 -34.33 13.73 -15.87
CA VAL A 104 -34.00 12.31 -16.02
C VAL A 104 -32.73 12.11 -16.84
N GLU A 105 -32.57 12.84 -17.94
CA GLU A 105 -31.38 12.76 -18.79
C GLU A 105 -30.16 13.34 -18.06
N ALA A 106 -30.31 14.51 -17.42
CA ALA A 106 -29.25 15.13 -16.62
C ALA A 106 -28.75 14.19 -15.50
N VAL A 107 -29.68 13.52 -14.79
CA VAL A 107 -29.35 12.57 -13.73
C VAL A 107 -28.71 11.31 -14.31
N ALA A 108 -29.18 10.80 -15.45
CA ALA A 108 -28.59 9.64 -16.10
C ALA A 108 -27.13 9.91 -16.49
N ASP A 109 -26.84 11.09 -17.05
CA ASP A 109 -25.50 11.49 -17.46
C ASP A 109 -24.56 11.67 -16.26
N VAL A 110 -25.05 12.27 -15.16
CA VAL A 110 -24.31 12.36 -13.89
C VAL A 110 -24.03 10.97 -13.32
N VAL A 111 -25.01 10.06 -13.31
CA VAL A 111 -24.83 8.69 -12.83
C VAL A 111 -23.83 7.94 -13.70
N GLU A 112 -23.87 8.05 -15.02
CA GLU A 112 -22.93 7.36 -15.92
C GLU A 112 -21.50 7.92 -15.82
N ARG A 113 -21.34 9.24 -15.61
CA ARG A 113 -20.02 9.88 -15.45
C ARG A 113 -19.42 9.67 -14.05
N GLU A 114 -20.24 9.76 -12.99
CA GLU A 114 -19.74 9.70 -11.61
C GLU A 114 -19.76 8.29 -11.01
N SER A 115 -20.65 7.40 -11.47
CA SER A 115 -20.75 6.04 -10.98
C SER A 115 -20.19 5.04 -11.99
N ASN A 116 -19.11 4.35 -11.61
CA ASN A 116 -18.64 3.21 -12.38
C ASN A 116 -19.65 2.06 -12.21
N PRO A 117 -20.23 1.51 -13.29
CA PRO A 117 -21.15 0.39 -13.21
C PRO A 117 -20.45 -0.86 -12.66
N TRP A 118 -21.18 -1.66 -11.88
CA TRP A 118 -20.66 -2.90 -11.31
C TRP A 118 -20.19 -3.85 -12.40
N SER A 119 -18.88 -4.12 -12.45
CA SER A 119 -18.29 -4.90 -13.53
C SER A 119 -18.32 -6.41 -13.25
N ALA A 120 -18.17 -7.22 -14.30
CA ALA A 120 -17.94 -8.66 -14.16
C ALA A 120 -16.68 -8.97 -13.34
N LYS A 121 -15.67 -8.07 -13.39
CA LYS A 121 -14.45 -8.18 -12.60
C LYS A 121 -14.72 -7.96 -11.11
N ASP A 122 -15.58 -7.01 -10.76
CA ASP A 122 -15.96 -6.74 -9.37
C ASP A 122 -16.74 -7.93 -8.80
N THR A 123 -17.70 -8.47 -9.56
CA THR A 123 -18.41 -9.70 -9.21
C THR A 123 -17.46 -10.87 -8.95
N ALA A 124 -16.50 -11.09 -9.84
CA ALA A 124 -15.54 -12.18 -9.70
C ALA A 124 -14.62 -11.96 -8.48
N THR A 125 -14.26 -10.71 -8.19
CA THR A 125 -13.44 -10.34 -7.02
C THR A 125 -14.20 -10.57 -5.73
N THR A 126 -15.44 -10.08 -5.61
CA THR A 126 -16.26 -10.26 -4.40
C THR A 126 -16.60 -11.73 -4.16
N THR A 127 -16.94 -12.48 -5.21
CA THR A 127 -17.18 -13.92 -5.12
C THR A 127 -15.95 -14.67 -4.63
N THR A 128 -14.77 -14.31 -5.16
CA THR A 128 -13.48 -14.87 -4.72
C THR A 128 -13.23 -14.58 -3.24
N VAL A 129 -13.41 -13.34 -2.80
CA VAL A 129 -13.21 -12.95 -1.40
C VAL A 129 -14.18 -13.67 -0.48
N ALA A 130 -15.47 -13.72 -0.84
CA ALA A 130 -16.49 -14.41 -0.06
C ALA A 130 -16.17 -15.91 0.06
N ALA A 131 -15.81 -16.57 -1.05
CA ALA A 131 -15.42 -17.98 -1.04
C ALA A 131 -14.16 -18.23 -0.19
N ALA A 132 -13.15 -17.38 -0.31
CA ALA A 132 -11.93 -17.49 0.49
C ALA A 132 -12.20 -17.33 1.99
N VAL A 133 -13.07 -16.40 2.39
CA VAL A 133 -13.48 -16.21 3.80
C VAL A 133 -14.23 -17.43 4.31
N LEU A 134 -15.21 -17.95 3.56
CA LEU A 134 -15.96 -19.14 3.96
C LEU A 134 -15.06 -20.38 4.07
N LEU A 135 -14.14 -20.57 3.13
CA LEU A 135 -13.18 -21.67 3.17
C LEU A 135 -12.21 -21.53 4.34
N ALA A 136 -11.72 -20.32 4.64
CA ALA A 136 -10.88 -20.08 5.80
C ALA A 136 -11.63 -20.33 7.12
N ALA A 137 -12.91 -19.95 7.21
CA ALA A 137 -13.75 -20.27 8.36
C ALA A 137 -13.95 -21.78 8.51
N ALA A 138 -14.21 -22.50 7.43
CA ALA A 138 -14.28 -23.96 7.42
C ALA A 138 -12.96 -24.62 7.83
N CYS A 139 -11.81 -24.04 7.45
CA CYS A 139 -10.49 -24.49 7.89
C CYS A 139 -10.34 -24.37 9.42
N GLY A 140 -10.83 -23.26 10.00
CA GLY A 140 -10.86 -23.08 11.46
C GLY A 140 -11.73 -24.13 12.17
N LEU A 141 -12.87 -24.50 11.58
CA LEU A 141 -13.71 -25.58 12.10
C LEU A 141 -13.02 -26.94 12.01
N LEU A 142 -12.29 -27.22 10.92
CA LEU A 142 -11.49 -28.45 10.79
C LEU A 142 -10.37 -28.52 11.81
N LEU A 143 -9.71 -27.39 12.11
CA LEU A 143 -8.72 -27.32 13.16
C LEU A 143 -9.34 -27.59 14.54
N ALA A 144 -10.48 -26.96 14.84
CA ALA A 144 -11.19 -27.19 16.10
C ALA A 144 -11.60 -28.67 16.25
N ALA A 145 -12.19 -29.26 15.20
CA ALA A 145 -12.57 -30.66 15.19
C ALA A 145 -11.37 -31.60 15.35
N GLY A 146 -10.25 -31.33 14.67
CA GLY A 146 -9.03 -32.13 14.78
C GLY A 146 -8.32 -32.01 16.14
N LEU A 147 -8.61 -30.97 16.92
CA LEU A 147 -8.12 -30.81 18.29
C LEU A 147 -9.00 -31.50 19.34
N THR A 148 -10.30 -31.64 19.07
CA THR A 148 -11.27 -32.22 20.02
C THR A 148 -11.60 -33.68 19.75
N ASP A 149 -11.68 -34.08 18.48
CA ASP A 149 -12.03 -35.43 18.08
C ASP A 149 -10.76 -36.26 17.81
N ALA A 150 -10.74 -37.51 18.30
CA ALA A 150 -9.67 -38.46 18.00
C ALA A 150 -9.72 -39.02 16.55
N SER A 151 -10.68 -38.57 15.75
CA SER A 151 -10.87 -39.03 14.37
C SER A 151 -9.87 -38.38 13.42
N MET A 152 -9.33 -39.14 12.47
CA MET A 152 -8.48 -38.62 11.38
C MET A 152 -9.25 -37.96 10.25
N VAL A 153 -10.59 -37.96 10.30
CA VAL A 153 -11.43 -37.37 9.25
C VAL A 153 -11.14 -35.88 9.02
N PRO A 154 -11.08 -35.00 10.05
CA PRO A 154 -10.78 -33.58 9.84
C PRO A 154 -9.42 -33.36 9.19
N THR A 155 -8.41 -34.13 9.59
CA THR A 155 -7.05 -34.10 9.03
C THR A 155 -7.03 -34.49 7.56
N ILE A 156 -7.71 -35.58 7.19
CA ILE A 156 -7.79 -36.05 5.80
C ILE A 156 -8.56 -35.05 4.94
N VAL A 157 -9.68 -34.51 5.43
CA VAL A 157 -10.48 -33.51 4.72
C VAL A 157 -9.68 -32.21 4.53
N ALA A 158 -8.95 -31.76 5.56
CA ALA A 158 -8.05 -30.62 5.45
C ALA A 158 -6.95 -30.86 4.40
N GLY A 159 -6.31 -32.04 4.43
CA GLY A 159 -5.23 -32.38 3.51
C GLY A 159 -5.69 -32.46 2.05
N LEU A 160 -6.76 -33.20 1.79
CA LEU A 160 -7.36 -33.32 0.46
C LEU A 160 -7.90 -31.98 -0.03
N GLY A 161 -8.58 -31.23 0.84
CA GLY A 161 -9.06 -29.88 0.54
C GLY A 161 -7.93 -28.94 0.13
N GLY A 162 -6.82 -28.96 0.86
CA GLY A 162 -5.62 -28.17 0.53
C GLY A 162 -5.03 -28.52 -0.84
N VAL A 163 -4.91 -29.81 -1.16
CA VAL A 163 -4.42 -30.28 -2.47
C VAL A 163 -5.36 -29.85 -3.60
N VAL A 164 -6.67 -30.04 -3.43
CA VAL A 164 -7.68 -29.65 -4.43
C VAL A 164 -7.66 -28.14 -4.65
N LEU A 165 -7.60 -27.34 -3.58
CA LEU A 165 -7.55 -25.88 -3.67
C LEU A 165 -6.27 -25.40 -4.39
N LEU A 166 -5.12 -26.00 -4.11
CA LEU A 166 -3.87 -25.68 -4.80
C LEU A 166 -3.96 -26.03 -6.30
N ALA A 167 -4.50 -27.20 -6.64
CA ALA A 167 -4.71 -27.60 -8.03
C ALA A 167 -5.65 -26.62 -8.76
N CYS A 168 -6.78 -26.27 -8.14
CA CYS A 168 -7.70 -25.27 -8.66
C CYS A 168 -7.02 -23.89 -8.85
N ALA A 169 -6.17 -23.48 -7.92
CA ALA A 169 -5.42 -22.23 -8.02
C ALA A 169 -4.50 -22.22 -9.26
N ILE A 170 -3.75 -23.31 -9.48
CA ILE A 170 -2.85 -23.47 -10.62
C ILE A 170 -3.62 -23.49 -11.94
N VAL A 171 -4.76 -24.18 -11.98
CA VAL A 171 -5.63 -24.21 -13.17
C VAL A 171 -6.18 -22.81 -13.46
N LEU A 172 -6.75 -22.14 -12.45
CA LEU A 172 -7.29 -20.78 -12.61
C LEU A 172 -6.23 -19.78 -13.03
N ASP A 173 -4.99 -19.93 -12.55
CA ASP A 173 -3.88 -19.07 -12.96
C ASP A 173 -3.54 -19.18 -14.46
N ARG A 174 -3.93 -20.26 -15.13
CA ARG A 174 -3.76 -20.44 -16.58
C ARG A 174 -4.98 -20.01 -17.40
N THR A 175 -6.05 -19.58 -16.76
CA THR A 175 -7.28 -19.12 -17.43
C THR A 175 -7.39 -17.59 -17.45
N LYS A 176 -8.44 -17.07 -18.10
CA LYS A 176 -8.82 -15.64 -18.08
C LYS A 176 -9.46 -15.19 -16.75
N ALA A 177 -9.53 -16.07 -15.74
CA ALA A 177 -10.02 -15.72 -14.41
C ALA A 177 -9.21 -14.57 -13.79
N PRO A 178 -9.81 -13.80 -12.87
CA PRO A 178 -9.10 -12.74 -12.17
C PRO A 178 -7.92 -13.32 -11.38
N VAL A 179 -6.77 -12.65 -11.46
CA VAL A 179 -5.52 -13.11 -10.82
C VAL A 179 -5.67 -13.26 -9.30
N GLN A 180 -6.55 -12.46 -8.68
CA GLN A 180 -6.85 -12.53 -7.25
C GLN A 180 -7.42 -13.89 -6.82
N ALA A 181 -8.14 -14.59 -7.72
CA ALA A 181 -8.69 -15.92 -7.43
C ALA A 181 -7.61 -16.97 -7.22
N ALA A 182 -6.63 -17.04 -8.13
CA ALA A 182 -5.51 -17.96 -7.99
C ALA A 182 -4.70 -17.66 -6.71
N VAL A 183 -4.41 -16.39 -6.45
CA VAL A 183 -3.68 -15.98 -5.23
C VAL A 183 -4.45 -16.37 -3.96
N ALA A 184 -5.73 -16.04 -3.89
CA ALA A 184 -6.57 -16.37 -2.72
C ALA A 184 -6.60 -17.88 -2.46
N LEU A 185 -6.79 -18.69 -3.52
CA LEU A 185 -6.82 -20.15 -3.38
C LEU A 185 -5.50 -20.75 -2.95
N VAL A 186 -4.34 -20.24 -3.39
CA VAL A 186 -3.03 -20.69 -2.87
C VAL A 186 -2.90 -20.41 -1.36
N LEU A 187 -3.34 -19.23 -0.91
CA LEU A 187 -3.28 -18.86 0.50
C LEU A 187 -4.20 -19.74 1.35
N VAL A 188 -5.43 -19.98 0.89
CA VAL A 188 -6.39 -20.86 1.58
C VAL A 188 -5.91 -22.31 1.53
N ALA A 189 -5.38 -22.79 0.41
CA ALA A 189 -4.79 -24.13 0.31
C ALA A 189 -3.70 -24.33 1.36
N ALA A 190 -2.84 -23.33 1.57
CA ALA A 190 -1.79 -23.40 2.59
C ALA A 190 -2.36 -23.50 4.01
N LEU A 191 -3.45 -22.78 4.34
CA LEU A 191 -4.15 -22.94 5.62
C LEU A 191 -4.62 -24.38 5.82
N TYR A 192 -5.27 -24.95 4.80
CA TYR A 192 -5.77 -26.33 4.83
C TYR A 192 -4.65 -27.35 5.00
N THR A 193 -3.58 -27.24 4.21
CA THR A 193 -2.43 -28.15 4.35
C THR A 193 -1.70 -27.97 5.68
N GLY A 194 -1.65 -26.74 6.20
CA GLY A 194 -1.08 -26.44 7.51
C GLY A 194 -1.87 -27.09 8.65
N VAL A 195 -3.20 -26.98 8.62
CA VAL A 195 -4.10 -27.65 9.59
C VAL A 195 -3.99 -29.17 9.47
N ALA A 196 -3.93 -29.71 8.24
CA ALA A 196 -3.73 -31.13 8.01
C ALA A 196 -2.40 -31.62 8.61
N GLY A 197 -1.29 -30.91 8.33
CA GLY A 197 0.01 -31.25 8.91
C GLY A 197 0.01 -31.14 10.44
N PHE A 198 -0.61 -30.09 10.99
CA PHE A 198 -0.68 -29.88 12.43
C PHE A 198 -1.46 -30.98 13.15
N THR A 199 -2.58 -31.43 12.57
CA THR A 199 -3.44 -32.46 13.16
C THR A 199 -3.03 -33.89 12.80
N ALA A 200 -2.00 -34.08 11.97
CA ALA A 200 -1.55 -35.40 11.52
C ALA A 200 -0.90 -36.27 12.62
N ALA A 201 -0.48 -35.67 13.72
CA ALA A 201 0.15 -36.36 14.84
C ALA A 201 -0.62 -36.05 16.14
N PRO A 202 -1.83 -36.63 16.35
CA PRO A 202 -2.67 -36.35 17.51
C PRO A 202 -2.01 -36.76 18.83
N ASP A 203 -1.16 -37.78 18.81
CA ASP A 203 -0.47 -38.30 19.99
C ASP A 203 0.80 -37.52 20.35
N ALA A 204 1.22 -36.56 19.52
CA ALA A 204 2.41 -35.77 19.78
C ALA A 204 2.14 -34.73 20.88
N PRO A 205 2.94 -34.71 21.96
CA PRO A 205 2.69 -33.80 23.07
C PRO A 205 2.98 -32.34 22.68
N GLY A 206 2.02 -31.46 22.99
CA GLY A 206 2.19 -30.02 22.91
C GLY A 206 2.33 -29.47 21.49
N TRP A 207 2.98 -28.31 21.36
CA TRP A 207 3.06 -27.55 20.10
C TRP A 207 4.30 -27.88 19.26
N GLY A 208 5.13 -28.86 19.64
CA GLY A 208 6.40 -29.14 18.97
C GLY A 208 6.23 -29.76 17.58
N MET A 209 6.11 -31.09 17.53
CA MET A 209 5.97 -31.84 16.27
C MET A 209 4.75 -31.42 15.42
N PRO A 210 3.57 -31.12 16.00
CA PRO A 210 2.45 -30.57 15.24
C PRO A 210 2.80 -29.30 14.44
N LEU A 211 3.51 -28.34 15.05
CA LEU A 211 3.94 -27.14 14.32
C LEU A 211 5.00 -27.44 13.25
N VAL A 212 5.88 -28.43 13.47
CA VAL A 212 6.85 -28.86 12.45
C VAL A 212 6.12 -29.38 11.21
N PHE A 213 5.17 -30.30 11.37
CA PHE A 213 4.42 -30.87 10.25
C PHE A 213 3.51 -29.85 9.57
N GLY A 214 2.78 -29.04 10.35
CA GLY A 214 1.93 -27.97 9.82
C GLY A 214 2.76 -26.91 9.07
N GLY A 215 3.87 -26.46 9.66
CA GLY A 215 4.78 -25.51 9.04
C GLY A 215 5.42 -26.05 7.77
N ALA A 216 5.89 -27.31 7.77
CA ALA A 216 6.44 -27.97 6.58
C ALA A 216 5.40 -28.07 5.46
N ALA A 217 4.15 -28.43 5.78
CA ALA A 217 3.07 -28.49 4.80
C ALA A 217 2.77 -27.11 4.18
N MET A 218 2.75 -26.04 4.99
CA MET A 218 2.61 -24.67 4.49
C MET A 218 3.78 -24.24 3.59
N VAL A 219 5.02 -24.63 3.95
CA VAL A 219 6.22 -24.38 3.11
C VAL A 219 6.09 -25.08 1.77
N VAL A 220 5.74 -26.37 1.76
CA VAL A 220 5.56 -27.15 0.53
C VAL A 220 4.48 -26.51 -0.35
N THR A 221 3.33 -26.14 0.21
CA THR A 221 2.24 -25.50 -0.55
C THR A 221 2.65 -24.14 -1.09
N GLY A 222 3.32 -23.30 -0.29
CA GLY A 222 3.81 -21.99 -0.72
C GLY A 222 4.88 -22.09 -1.82
N VAL A 223 5.84 -22.99 -1.67
CA VAL A 223 6.88 -23.25 -2.68
C VAL A 223 6.26 -23.83 -3.96
N ALA A 224 5.34 -24.77 -3.87
CA ALA A 224 4.62 -25.30 -5.02
C ALA A 224 3.82 -24.20 -5.74
N GLY A 225 3.10 -23.35 -5.00
CA GLY A 225 2.40 -22.19 -5.56
C GLY A 225 3.34 -21.20 -6.25
N PHE A 226 4.52 -20.97 -5.68
CA PHE A 226 5.54 -20.10 -6.27
C PHE A 226 6.14 -20.68 -7.56
N LEU A 227 6.47 -21.97 -7.57
CA LEU A 227 7.09 -22.64 -8.72
C LEU A 227 6.12 -22.89 -9.87
N LEU A 228 4.87 -23.26 -9.56
CA LEU A 228 3.86 -23.64 -10.54
C LEU A 228 3.03 -22.46 -11.04
N GLY A 229 2.97 -21.37 -10.26
CA GLY A 229 2.26 -20.13 -10.61
C GLY A 229 3.02 -19.28 -11.63
N GLN A 230 2.26 -18.64 -12.53
CA GLN A 230 2.77 -17.73 -13.55
C GLN A 230 2.49 -16.26 -13.20
N ARG A 231 1.30 -15.94 -12.69
CA ARG A 231 0.90 -14.55 -12.39
C ARG A 231 0.94 -14.29 -10.89
N ARG A 232 1.61 -13.20 -10.50
CA ARG A 232 1.71 -12.74 -9.10
C ARG A 232 2.15 -13.84 -8.11
N ARG A 233 3.00 -14.77 -8.55
CA ARG A 233 3.51 -15.91 -7.77
C ARG A 233 4.21 -15.49 -6.48
N GLU A 234 4.66 -14.24 -6.38
CA GLU A 234 5.34 -13.71 -5.19
C GLU A 234 4.47 -13.82 -3.92
N TYR A 235 3.14 -13.74 -4.03
CA TYR A 235 2.24 -13.90 -2.88
C TYR A 235 2.22 -15.34 -2.33
N ALA A 236 2.64 -16.35 -3.10
CA ALA A 236 2.78 -17.71 -2.61
C ALA A 236 3.92 -17.87 -1.58
N LEU A 237 4.79 -16.86 -1.46
CA LEU A 237 5.83 -16.84 -0.41
C LEU A 237 5.26 -16.53 0.98
N ILE A 238 4.06 -15.94 1.07
CA ILE A 238 3.41 -15.66 2.36
C ILE A 238 3.33 -16.93 3.21
N PRO A 239 2.64 -18.01 2.76
CA PRO A 239 2.56 -19.23 3.54
C PRO A 239 3.91 -19.93 3.70
N ALA A 240 4.85 -19.76 2.76
CA ALA A 240 6.18 -20.35 2.89
C ALA A 240 6.97 -19.73 4.05
N VAL A 241 6.95 -18.40 4.19
CA VAL A 241 7.61 -17.69 5.29
C VAL A 241 6.91 -17.98 6.62
N VAL A 242 5.57 -17.93 6.65
CA VAL A 242 4.80 -18.28 7.86
C VAL A 242 5.08 -19.71 8.29
N GLY A 243 5.05 -20.66 7.35
CA GLY A 243 5.33 -22.07 7.60
C GLY A 243 6.76 -22.32 8.08
N LEU A 244 7.75 -21.60 7.55
CA LEU A 244 9.14 -21.70 7.98
C LEU A 244 9.30 -21.23 9.43
N VAL A 245 8.68 -20.12 9.81
CA VAL A 245 8.76 -19.58 11.18
C VAL A 245 8.02 -20.48 12.16
N LEU A 246 6.81 -20.94 11.82
CA LEU A 246 6.05 -21.85 12.69
C LEU A 246 6.72 -23.22 12.80
N GLY A 247 7.19 -23.80 11.70
CA GLY A 247 7.86 -25.08 11.67
C GLY A 247 9.23 -25.06 12.36
N GLY A 248 10.02 -24.00 12.15
CA GLY A 248 11.27 -23.77 12.87
C GLY A 248 11.04 -23.56 14.37
N GLY A 249 9.98 -22.83 14.73
CA GLY A 249 9.56 -22.69 16.13
C GLY A 249 9.13 -24.03 16.75
N GLY A 250 8.33 -24.82 16.04
CA GLY A 250 7.98 -26.18 16.44
C GLY A 250 9.19 -27.08 16.63
N ALA A 251 10.19 -26.97 15.75
CA ALA A 251 11.44 -27.73 15.86
C ALA A 251 12.25 -27.31 17.09
N ALA A 252 12.31 -26.01 17.41
CA ALA A 252 12.94 -25.54 18.64
C ALA A 252 12.25 -26.08 19.90
N VAL A 253 10.91 -26.17 19.90
CA VAL A 253 10.15 -26.78 21.00
C VAL A 253 10.40 -28.29 21.07
N ALA A 254 10.32 -29.00 19.95
CA ALA A 254 10.39 -30.46 19.90
C ALA A 254 11.79 -31.02 20.16
N PHE A 255 12.83 -30.37 19.64
CA PHE A 255 14.20 -30.91 19.66
C PHE A 255 15.13 -30.18 20.62
N ALA A 256 14.89 -28.89 20.89
CA ALA A 256 15.71 -28.09 21.81
C ALA A 256 15.04 -27.85 23.18
N GLY A 257 13.82 -28.34 23.38
CA GLY A 257 13.09 -28.16 24.64
C GLY A 257 12.72 -26.71 24.95
N ALA A 258 12.69 -25.84 23.93
CA ALA A 258 12.32 -24.44 24.10
C ALA A 258 10.86 -24.31 24.53
N SER A 259 10.55 -23.30 25.35
CA SER A 259 9.15 -23.01 25.69
C SER A 259 8.43 -22.38 24.50
N VAL A 260 7.15 -22.70 24.33
CA VAL A 260 6.31 -22.17 23.23
C VAL A 260 6.22 -20.63 23.32
N SER A 261 6.12 -20.10 24.53
CA SER A 261 6.07 -18.65 24.77
C SER A 261 7.36 -17.97 24.33
N THR A 262 8.54 -18.49 24.71
CA THR A 262 9.83 -17.92 24.28
C THR A 262 9.96 -17.92 22.76
N VAL A 263 9.58 -19.01 22.09
CA VAL A 263 9.63 -19.11 20.62
C VAL A 263 8.73 -18.08 19.95
N LEU A 264 7.49 -17.91 20.41
CA LEU A 264 6.55 -16.94 19.84
C LEU A 264 6.91 -15.49 20.18
N VAL A 265 7.49 -15.23 21.35
CA VAL A 265 8.08 -13.93 21.69
C VAL A 265 9.19 -13.59 20.72
N VAL A 266 10.14 -14.50 20.48
CA VAL A 266 11.22 -14.28 19.50
C VAL A 266 10.67 -14.09 18.09
N ALA A 267 9.68 -14.88 17.67
CA ALA A 267 9.05 -14.75 16.36
C ALA A 267 8.38 -13.38 16.17
N MET A 268 7.65 -12.88 17.19
CA MET A 268 7.05 -11.55 17.14
C MET A 268 8.12 -10.44 17.15
N ALA A 269 9.21 -10.62 17.89
CA ALA A 269 10.31 -9.66 17.91
C ALA A 269 10.94 -9.51 16.52
N VAL A 270 11.27 -10.65 15.89
CA VAL A 270 11.82 -10.70 14.54
C VAL A 270 10.81 -10.14 13.52
N ALA A 271 9.52 -10.45 13.65
CA ALA A 271 8.47 -9.92 12.77
C ALA A 271 8.33 -8.39 12.89
N GLY A 272 8.40 -7.83 14.10
CA GLY A 272 8.36 -6.39 14.34
C GLY A 272 9.57 -5.65 13.75
N VAL A 273 10.78 -6.14 14.04
CA VAL A 273 12.03 -5.55 13.53
C VAL A 273 12.11 -5.67 12.00
N SER A 274 11.80 -6.85 11.45
CA SER A 274 11.79 -7.03 10.00
C SER A 274 10.70 -6.19 9.33
N GLY A 275 9.51 -6.07 9.93
CA GLY A 275 8.41 -5.21 9.45
C GLY A 275 8.85 -3.78 9.11
N LEU A 276 9.72 -3.23 9.95
CA LEU A 276 10.32 -1.90 9.82
C LEU A 276 11.45 -1.86 8.76
N GLY A 277 12.27 -2.92 8.68
CA GLY A 277 13.38 -3.04 7.72
C GLY A 277 13.01 -3.49 6.30
N ILE A 278 11.81 -4.03 6.08
CA ILE A 278 11.37 -4.60 4.78
C ILE A 278 11.52 -3.63 3.59
N PRO A 279 11.17 -2.32 3.68
CA PRO A 279 11.38 -1.39 2.58
C PRO A 279 12.85 -1.27 2.14
N TRP A 280 13.78 -1.29 3.11
CA TRP A 280 15.22 -1.28 2.84
C TRP A 280 15.70 -2.58 2.20
N LEU A 281 15.18 -3.74 2.65
CA LEU A 281 15.48 -5.03 2.03
C LEU A 281 14.97 -5.11 0.58
N ALA A 282 13.80 -4.51 0.29
CA ALA A 282 13.25 -4.42 -1.06
C ALA A 282 14.10 -3.50 -1.97
N LEU A 283 14.57 -2.37 -1.44
CA LEU A 283 15.48 -1.47 -2.16
C LEU A 283 16.85 -2.12 -2.41
N ALA A 284 17.43 -2.77 -1.41
CA ALA A 284 18.72 -3.47 -1.53
C ALA A 284 18.69 -4.65 -2.51
N SER A 285 17.53 -5.32 -2.64
CA SER A 285 17.34 -6.46 -3.56
C SER A 285 16.98 -6.06 -4.99
N THR A 286 16.70 -4.78 -5.23
CA THR A 286 16.39 -4.26 -6.58
C THR A 286 17.67 -3.69 -7.20
N PRO A 287 18.27 -4.34 -8.23
CA PRO A 287 19.49 -3.85 -8.88
C PRO A 287 19.19 -2.69 -9.83
N LEU A 288 18.66 -1.58 -9.30
CA LEU A 288 18.61 -0.29 -9.97
C LEU A 288 19.81 0.52 -9.48
N ARG A 289 21.01 0.10 -9.91
CA ARG A 289 22.22 0.87 -9.66
C ARG A 289 22.20 2.06 -10.62
N VAL A 290 22.03 3.26 -10.07
CA VAL A 290 22.34 4.48 -10.79
C VAL A 290 23.85 4.51 -10.95
N VAL A 291 24.34 4.12 -12.12
CA VAL A 291 25.75 4.31 -12.47
C VAL A 291 25.86 5.77 -12.89
N SER A 292 26.21 6.63 -11.92
CA SER A 292 26.65 7.98 -12.22
C SER A 292 28.02 7.91 -12.90
N ALA A 293 28.19 8.61 -14.02
CA ALA A 293 29.47 8.72 -14.70
C ALA A 293 30.54 9.17 -13.69
N ARG A 294 31.59 8.38 -13.54
CA ARG A 294 32.71 8.63 -12.61
C ARG A 294 33.85 9.42 -13.27
N ASP A 295 33.86 9.50 -14.59
CA ASP A 295 34.90 10.14 -15.38
C ASP A 295 34.31 10.77 -16.67
N ASP A 296 34.97 11.80 -17.22
CA ASP A 296 34.50 12.50 -18.42
C ASP A 296 34.43 11.56 -19.64
N SER A 297 35.24 10.50 -19.65
CA SER A 297 35.22 9.44 -20.66
C SER A 297 33.92 8.61 -20.65
N GLU A 298 33.28 8.44 -19.48
CA GLU A 298 31.99 7.74 -19.35
C GLU A 298 30.81 8.60 -19.85
N ILE A 299 30.96 9.92 -19.94
CA ILE A 299 29.94 10.84 -20.49
C ILE A 299 29.79 10.68 -22.01
N TYR A 300 30.88 10.34 -22.70
CA TYR A 300 30.89 10.13 -24.15
C TYR A 300 30.66 8.67 -24.57
N THR A 301 30.49 7.77 -23.60
CA THR A 301 30.15 6.37 -23.87
C THR A 301 28.66 6.28 -24.21
N ASP A 302 28.30 5.56 -25.27
CA ASP A 302 26.90 5.38 -25.65
C ASP A 302 26.11 4.80 -24.47
N ILE A 303 25.07 5.53 -24.05
CA ILE A 303 24.20 5.13 -22.95
C ILE A 303 23.34 3.97 -23.47
N GLU A 304 23.54 2.78 -22.92
CA GLU A 304 22.69 1.62 -23.24
C GLU A 304 21.22 2.00 -23.00
N PRO A 305 20.33 1.90 -24.00
CA PRO A 305 18.96 2.34 -23.87
C PRO A 305 18.24 1.55 -22.78
N ILE A 306 17.79 2.25 -21.74
CA ILE A 306 17.06 1.65 -20.63
C ILE A 306 15.64 1.32 -21.11
N GLU A 307 15.34 0.03 -21.28
CA GLU A 307 13.97 -0.40 -21.57
C GLU A 307 13.03 -0.12 -20.38
N HIS A 308 12.23 0.95 -20.48
CA HIS A 308 11.25 1.35 -19.46
C HIS A 308 10.31 0.22 -19.04
N ARG A 309 9.96 -0.70 -19.96
CA ARG A 309 9.08 -1.84 -19.67
C ARG A 309 9.74 -2.83 -18.70
N GLN A 310 11.03 -3.14 -18.89
CA GLN A 310 11.75 -4.07 -18.00
C GLN A 310 11.92 -3.47 -16.60
N VAL A 311 12.23 -2.18 -16.51
CA VAL A 311 12.34 -1.46 -15.23
C VAL A 311 11.01 -1.50 -14.48
N ARG A 312 9.88 -1.20 -15.17
CA ARG A 312 8.54 -1.25 -14.58
C ARG A 312 8.18 -2.64 -14.07
N GLU A 313 8.46 -3.70 -14.85
CA GLU A 313 8.18 -5.08 -14.45
C GLU A 313 9.01 -5.51 -13.23
N ARG A 314 10.31 -5.18 -13.20
CA ARG A 314 11.20 -5.47 -12.05
C ARG A 314 10.74 -4.74 -10.80
N TYR A 315 10.42 -3.46 -10.92
CA TYR A 315 9.89 -2.66 -9.80
C TYR A 315 8.58 -3.22 -9.25
N GLN A 316 7.64 -3.58 -10.13
CA GLN A 316 6.36 -4.17 -9.71
C GLN A 316 6.53 -5.54 -9.04
N ARG A 317 7.50 -6.35 -9.46
CA ARG A 317 7.85 -7.60 -8.75
C ARG A 317 8.38 -7.29 -7.36
N GLY A 318 9.33 -6.35 -7.24
CA GLY A 318 9.88 -5.91 -5.95
C GLY A 318 8.79 -5.47 -4.97
N LEU A 319 7.84 -4.65 -5.43
CA LEU A 319 6.69 -4.24 -4.61
C LEU A 319 5.83 -5.43 -4.16
N ARG A 320 5.63 -6.44 -5.00
CA ARG A 320 4.85 -7.64 -4.61
C ARG A 320 5.59 -8.49 -3.58
N PHE A 321 6.90 -8.65 -3.72
CA PHE A 321 7.73 -9.30 -2.69
C PHE A 321 7.65 -8.56 -1.36
N GLN A 322 7.75 -7.23 -1.39
CA GLN A 322 7.63 -6.38 -0.21
C GLN A 322 6.29 -6.57 0.49
N VAL A 323 5.18 -6.50 -0.25
CA VAL A 323 3.84 -6.69 0.30
C VAL A 323 3.65 -8.12 0.81
N ALA A 324 4.11 -9.14 0.09
CA ALA A 324 4.04 -10.53 0.53
C ALA A 324 4.79 -10.75 1.85
N LEU A 325 6.00 -10.20 1.98
CA LEU A 325 6.78 -10.32 3.21
C LEU A 325 6.13 -9.59 4.38
N ARG A 326 5.53 -8.41 4.15
CA ARG A 326 4.75 -7.69 5.18
C ARG A 326 3.50 -8.42 5.61
N ILE A 327 2.78 -9.07 4.70
CA ILE A 327 1.65 -9.93 5.05
C ILE A 327 2.15 -11.09 5.92
N ALA A 328 3.26 -11.73 5.54
CA ALA A 328 3.81 -12.86 6.30
C ALA A 328 4.22 -12.46 7.72
N THR A 329 4.99 -11.38 7.89
CA THR A 329 5.40 -10.90 9.22
C THR A 329 4.20 -10.42 10.04
N GLY A 330 3.21 -9.81 9.40
CA GLY A 330 1.94 -9.44 10.00
C GLY A 330 1.17 -10.65 10.55
N VAL A 331 1.02 -11.71 9.75
CA VAL A 331 0.37 -12.96 10.15
C VAL A 331 1.13 -13.62 11.31
N ILE A 332 2.46 -13.66 11.26
CA ILE A 332 3.30 -14.20 12.35
C ILE A 332 3.04 -13.43 13.66
N ALA A 333 3.04 -12.09 13.62
CA ALA A 333 2.78 -11.26 14.78
C ALA A 333 1.36 -11.49 15.34
N LEU A 334 0.35 -11.57 14.47
CA LEU A 334 -1.04 -11.84 14.85
C LEU A 334 -1.18 -13.19 15.57
N VAL A 335 -0.57 -14.26 15.02
CA VAL A 335 -0.60 -15.60 15.63
C VAL A 335 0.12 -15.62 16.98
N ALA A 336 1.26 -14.92 17.10
CA ALA A 336 2.01 -14.86 18.35
C ALA A 336 1.31 -14.06 19.46
N THR A 337 0.49 -13.07 19.10
CA THR A 337 -0.04 -12.05 20.03
C THR A 337 -0.71 -12.61 21.30
N PRO A 338 -1.66 -13.55 21.23
CA PRO A 338 -2.33 -14.03 22.44
C PRO A 338 -1.37 -14.73 23.40
N VAL A 339 -0.43 -15.52 22.86
CA VAL A 339 0.55 -16.26 23.67
C VAL A 339 1.57 -15.30 24.28
N VAL A 340 2.04 -14.29 23.52
CA VAL A 340 2.98 -13.30 24.03
C VAL A 340 2.34 -12.47 25.14
N ILE A 341 1.09 -12.03 25.00
CA ILE A 341 0.41 -11.27 26.06
C ILE A 341 0.21 -12.13 27.32
N GLY A 342 -0.04 -13.43 27.13
CA GLY A 342 -0.14 -14.40 28.22
C GLY A 342 1.13 -14.53 29.08
N THR A 343 2.30 -14.02 28.65
CA THR A 343 3.51 -14.01 29.49
C THR A 343 3.54 -12.89 30.52
N GLY A 344 2.64 -11.90 30.43
CA GLY A 344 2.51 -10.81 31.39
C GLY A 344 2.65 -9.42 30.78
N TRP A 345 2.84 -8.40 31.64
CA TRP A 345 2.82 -6.99 31.22
C TRP A 345 3.92 -6.64 30.21
N TYR A 346 5.08 -7.32 30.25
CA TYR A 346 6.14 -7.13 29.25
C TYR A 346 5.72 -7.61 27.87
N GLY A 347 5.05 -8.77 27.80
CA GLY A 347 4.48 -9.28 26.55
C GLY A 347 3.38 -8.36 25.99
N PHE A 348 2.53 -7.82 26.87
CA PHE A 348 1.55 -6.80 26.49
C PHE A 348 2.22 -5.53 25.91
N ALA A 349 3.21 -4.97 26.60
CA ALA A 349 3.94 -3.80 26.13
C ALA A 349 4.65 -4.06 24.79
N MET A 350 5.22 -5.25 24.62
CA MET A 350 5.87 -5.67 23.37
C MET A 350 4.88 -5.75 22.21
N ALA A 351 3.68 -6.32 22.42
CA ALA A 351 2.64 -6.40 21.40
C ALA A 351 2.17 -5.00 20.97
N VAL A 352 1.90 -4.12 21.94
CA VAL A 352 1.55 -2.71 21.67
C VAL A 352 2.64 -2.03 20.85
N LEU A 353 3.90 -2.18 21.25
CA LEU A 353 5.03 -1.57 20.57
C LEU A 353 5.23 -2.13 19.16
N CYS A 354 5.06 -3.44 18.96
CA CYS A 354 5.15 -4.08 17.65
C CYS A 354 4.14 -3.50 16.66
N TYR A 355 2.85 -3.41 17.04
CA TYR A 355 1.81 -2.88 16.17
C TYR A 355 1.89 -1.37 15.98
N LEU A 356 2.32 -0.63 17.02
CA LEU A 356 2.61 0.79 16.90
C LEU A 356 3.77 1.05 15.92
N GLY A 357 4.84 0.26 16.02
CA GLY A 357 5.97 0.29 15.09
C GLY A 357 5.53 0.04 13.65
N MET A 358 4.69 -0.98 13.42
CA MET A 358 4.10 -1.24 12.10
C MET A 358 3.33 -0.01 11.56
N LEU A 359 2.50 0.64 12.38
CA LEU A 359 1.77 1.86 11.98
C LEU A 359 2.71 3.05 11.70
N LEU A 360 3.79 3.21 12.47
CA LEU A 360 4.79 4.25 12.23
C LEU A 360 5.50 4.02 10.89
N GLY A 361 5.87 2.78 10.59
CA GLY A 361 6.50 2.38 9.32
C GLY A 361 5.61 2.57 8.08
N ALA A 362 4.30 2.79 8.24
CA ALA A 362 3.41 3.14 7.14
C ALA A 362 3.69 4.53 6.55
N ARG A 363 4.38 5.42 7.29
CA ARG A 363 4.71 6.79 6.85
C ARG A 363 5.74 6.84 5.72
N VAL A 364 6.62 5.84 5.66
CA VAL A 364 7.75 5.76 4.72
C VAL A 364 7.33 5.18 3.37
N VAL A 365 6.09 4.70 3.25
CA VAL A 365 5.63 3.90 2.12
C VAL A 365 4.63 4.66 1.24
N TYR A 366 4.90 4.71 -0.05
CA TYR A 366 4.06 5.39 -1.05
C TYR A 366 2.96 4.49 -1.66
N SER A 367 3.09 3.17 -1.59
CA SER A 367 2.16 2.23 -2.23
C SER A 367 0.87 2.05 -1.42
N ARG A 368 -0.29 2.29 -2.04
CA ARG A 368 -1.62 2.09 -1.42
C ARG A 368 -1.80 0.67 -0.87
N ALA A 369 -1.39 -0.35 -1.63
CA ALA A 369 -1.53 -1.75 -1.24
C ALA A 369 -0.72 -2.10 0.02
N ASP A 370 0.41 -1.42 0.20
CA ASP A 370 1.30 -1.65 1.31
C ASP A 370 0.79 -0.94 2.58
N ILE A 371 0.31 0.30 2.44
CA ILE A 371 -0.40 1.02 3.51
C ILE A 371 -1.64 0.23 3.98
N THR A 372 -2.48 -0.26 3.06
CA THR A 372 -3.68 -1.03 3.42
C THR A 372 -3.31 -2.32 4.15
N THR A 373 -2.23 -3.00 3.73
CA THR A 373 -1.76 -4.23 4.37
C THR A 373 -1.29 -3.97 5.79
N VAL A 374 -0.44 -2.96 5.99
CA VAL A 374 0.08 -2.60 7.30
C VAL A 374 -1.02 -2.09 8.21
N ALA A 375 -1.90 -1.21 7.72
CA ALA A 375 -3.00 -0.67 8.49
C ALA A 375 -3.97 -1.77 8.93
N THR A 376 -4.40 -2.65 8.03
CA THR A 376 -5.30 -3.77 8.38
C THR A 376 -4.66 -4.72 9.39
N THR A 377 -3.39 -5.10 9.18
CA THR A 377 -2.65 -5.97 10.10
C THR A 377 -2.53 -5.34 11.49
N ALA A 378 -2.11 -4.06 11.57
CA ALA A 378 -1.92 -3.39 12.84
C ALA A 378 -3.24 -3.07 13.54
N MET A 379 -4.32 -2.79 12.82
CA MET A 379 -5.66 -2.64 13.39
C MET A 379 -6.16 -3.96 13.98
N LEU A 380 -6.06 -5.07 13.25
CA LEU A 380 -6.39 -6.40 13.75
C LEU A 380 -5.52 -6.75 14.97
N GLY A 381 -4.22 -6.44 14.91
CA GLY A 381 -3.28 -6.64 16.00
C GLY A 381 -3.60 -5.83 17.24
N ALA A 382 -3.99 -4.56 17.09
CA ALA A 382 -4.43 -3.72 18.20
C ALA A 382 -5.70 -4.27 18.85
N VAL A 383 -6.71 -4.67 18.06
CA VAL A 383 -7.93 -5.31 18.57
C VAL A 383 -7.57 -6.60 19.33
N LEU A 384 -6.73 -7.45 18.76
CA LEU A 384 -6.30 -8.70 19.37
C LEU A 384 -5.48 -8.47 20.65
N THR A 385 -4.68 -7.40 20.69
CA THR A 385 -3.88 -7.01 21.86
C THR A 385 -4.77 -6.60 23.02
N VAL A 386 -5.79 -5.77 22.75
CA VAL A 386 -6.76 -5.34 23.76
C VAL A 386 -7.59 -6.52 24.24
N TYR A 387 -8.11 -7.32 23.31
CA TYR A 387 -8.92 -8.49 23.63
C TYR A 387 -8.14 -9.48 24.51
N SER A 388 -6.92 -9.86 24.11
CA SER A 388 -6.07 -10.77 24.87
C SER A 388 -5.62 -10.15 26.20
N GLY A 389 -5.37 -8.84 26.24
CA GLY A 389 -5.02 -8.11 27.45
C GLY A 389 -6.14 -8.09 28.49
N VAL A 390 -7.40 -7.91 28.07
CA VAL A 390 -8.57 -7.99 28.95
C VAL A 390 -8.72 -9.39 29.55
N LEU A 391 -8.50 -10.43 28.74
CA LEU A 391 -8.56 -11.82 29.22
C LEU A 391 -7.42 -12.15 30.19
N THR A 392 -6.23 -11.58 29.96
CA THR A 392 -5.02 -11.86 30.76
C THR A 392 -4.97 -11.03 32.04
N PHE A 393 -5.49 -9.79 32.03
CA PHE A 393 -5.48 -8.86 33.17
C PHE A 393 -6.90 -8.40 33.54
N PRO A 394 -7.74 -9.25 34.17
CA PRO A 394 -9.13 -8.92 34.49
C PRO A 394 -9.27 -7.64 35.34
N GLY A 395 -8.35 -7.43 36.29
CA GLY A 395 -8.33 -6.24 37.15
C GLY A 395 -8.00 -4.93 36.42
N ALA A 396 -7.39 -4.99 35.24
CA ALA A 396 -7.05 -3.83 34.41
C ALA A 396 -8.01 -3.65 33.22
N ALA A 397 -9.00 -4.53 33.03
CA ALA A 397 -9.87 -4.55 31.86
C ALA A 397 -10.54 -3.19 31.59
N THR A 398 -11.13 -2.58 32.63
CA THR A 398 -11.77 -1.26 32.51
C THR A 398 -10.76 -0.18 32.11
N ALA A 399 -9.56 -0.19 32.69
CA ALA A 399 -8.51 0.78 32.37
C ALA A 399 -7.98 0.60 30.94
N LEU A 400 -7.83 -0.63 30.47
CA LEU A 400 -7.43 -0.94 29.10
C LEU A 400 -8.47 -0.44 28.08
N VAL A 401 -9.76 -0.71 28.33
CA VAL A 401 -10.84 -0.23 27.46
C VAL A 401 -10.89 1.30 27.43
N LEU A 402 -10.79 1.96 28.58
CA LEU A 402 -10.73 3.43 28.65
C LEU A 402 -9.51 4.00 27.92
N GLY A 403 -8.34 3.34 28.05
CA GLY A 403 -7.12 3.72 27.34
C GLY A 403 -7.30 3.66 25.82
N VAL A 404 -7.96 2.61 25.31
CA VAL A 404 -8.26 2.45 23.88
C VAL A 404 -9.23 3.52 23.40
N VAL A 405 -10.30 3.78 24.15
CA VAL A 405 -11.28 4.84 23.83
C VAL A 405 -10.59 6.20 23.78
N LEU A 406 -9.70 6.50 24.73
CA LEU A 406 -8.92 7.73 24.76
C LEU A 406 -8.00 7.83 23.54
N VAL A 407 -7.26 6.78 23.20
CA VAL A 407 -6.39 6.75 22.01
C VAL A 407 -7.21 6.93 20.73
N ALA A 408 -8.35 6.27 20.60
CA ALA A 408 -9.25 6.44 19.46
C ALA A 408 -9.76 7.88 19.36
N ALA A 409 -10.20 8.48 20.48
CA ALA A 409 -10.64 9.87 20.53
C ALA A 409 -9.50 10.84 20.15
N LEU A 410 -8.26 10.58 20.59
CA LEU A 410 -7.08 11.36 20.21
C LEU A 410 -6.77 11.23 18.72
N ILE A 411 -6.86 10.04 18.14
CA ILE A 411 -6.65 9.82 16.69
C ILE A 411 -7.71 10.56 15.89
N VAL A 412 -8.99 10.44 16.25
CA VAL A 412 -10.11 11.13 15.59
C VAL A 412 -9.97 12.64 15.74
N GLY A 413 -9.67 13.11 16.95
CA GLY A 413 -9.46 14.53 17.23
C GLY A 413 -8.28 15.10 16.45
N MET A 414 -7.12 14.46 16.46
CA MET A 414 -5.95 14.90 15.69
C MET A 414 -6.18 14.79 14.18
N GLY A 415 -6.86 13.76 13.71
CA GLY A 415 -7.07 13.49 12.28
C GLY A 415 -8.14 14.37 11.63
N LEU A 416 -9.22 14.68 12.35
CA LEU A 416 -10.36 15.43 11.80
C LEU A 416 -10.39 16.90 12.22
N LEU A 417 -9.86 17.26 13.40
CA LEU A 417 -9.98 18.62 13.94
C LEU A 417 -8.74 19.49 13.69
N VAL A 418 -7.64 18.94 13.16
CA VAL A 418 -6.40 19.67 12.90
C VAL A 418 -6.13 19.70 11.39
N PRO A 419 -6.50 20.78 10.66
CA PRO A 419 -6.48 20.83 9.20
C PRO A 419 -5.08 20.90 8.56
N ALA A 420 -4.01 20.91 9.36
CA ALA A 420 -2.66 21.12 8.85
C ALA A 420 -1.70 20.07 9.42
N ARG A 421 -1.10 19.29 8.51
CA ARG A 421 0.09 18.47 8.77
C ARG A 421 1.20 19.37 9.33
N ARG A 422 1.27 19.52 10.65
CA ARG A 422 2.41 20.19 11.29
C ARG A 422 3.64 19.33 11.00
N LEU A 423 4.64 19.92 10.35
CA LEU A 423 5.96 19.35 10.10
C LEU A 423 6.63 18.79 11.38
N TRP A 424 6.18 19.18 12.56
CA TRP A 424 6.54 18.54 13.83
C TRP A 424 6.09 17.07 13.86
N LEU A 425 4.83 16.73 13.58
CA LEU A 425 4.32 15.37 13.75
C LEU A 425 5.04 14.36 12.84
N SER A 426 5.54 14.80 11.69
CA SER A 426 6.45 14.02 10.87
C SER A 426 7.83 13.87 11.53
N ARG A 427 8.40 14.95 12.10
CA ARG A 427 9.68 14.92 12.84
C ARG A 427 9.69 14.06 14.10
N LEU A 428 8.55 13.85 14.77
CA LEU A 428 8.46 12.92 15.90
C LEU A 428 8.31 11.45 15.47
N GLY A 429 8.01 11.19 14.20
CA GLY A 429 7.89 9.82 13.69
C GLY A 429 9.21 9.07 13.76
N ASP A 430 10.27 9.66 13.21
CA ASP A 430 11.60 9.07 13.13
C ASP A 430 12.17 8.65 14.50
N PRO A 431 12.17 9.50 15.55
CA PRO A 431 12.64 9.09 16.87
C PRO A 431 11.71 8.05 17.52
N ALA A 432 10.39 8.13 17.31
CA ALA A 432 9.46 7.14 17.84
C ALA A 432 9.67 5.75 17.20
N GLU A 433 9.99 5.71 15.91
CA GLU A 433 10.34 4.49 15.20
C GLU A 433 11.64 3.88 15.74
N LEU A 434 12.68 4.70 15.94
CA LEU A 434 13.95 4.25 16.53
C LEU A 434 13.78 3.73 17.96
N ILE A 435 13.00 4.43 18.80
CA ILE A 435 12.68 3.99 20.17
C ILE A 435 11.92 2.65 20.13
N THR A 436 10.98 2.51 19.20
CA THR A 436 10.22 1.26 19.00
C THR A 436 11.18 0.11 18.70
N ILE A 437 12.09 0.26 17.74
CA ILE A 437 13.08 -0.77 17.41
C ILE A 437 13.99 -1.06 18.61
N ALA A 438 14.46 -0.02 19.30
CA ALA A 438 15.38 -0.15 20.42
C ALA A 438 14.76 -0.86 21.64
N LEU A 439 13.46 -0.65 21.90
CA LEU A 439 12.75 -1.26 23.04
C LEU A 439 12.18 -2.65 22.73
N LEU A 440 11.98 -3.00 21.46
CA LEU A 440 11.37 -4.27 21.07
C LEU A 440 12.19 -5.48 21.51
N LEU A 441 13.52 -5.44 21.35
CA LEU A 441 14.43 -6.53 21.73
C LEU A 441 14.56 -6.69 23.26
N PRO A 442 14.79 -5.63 24.05
CA PRO A 442 14.78 -5.73 25.52
C PRO A 442 13.46 -6.26 26.07
N LEU A 443 12.32 -5.80 25.54
CA LEU A 443 11.01 -6.30 25.96
C LEU A 443 10.83 -7.77 25.61
N ALA A 444 11.36 -8.24 24.47
CA ALA A 444 11.34 -9.64 24.11
C ALA A 444 12.14 -10.50 25.10
N VAL A 445 13.32 -10.02 25.55
CA VAL A 445 14.13 -10.71 26.57
C VAL A 445 13.36 -10.83 27.91
N LEU A 446 12.74 -9.73 28.35
CA LEU A 446 11.93 -9.71 29.57
C LEU A 446 10.68 -10.59 29.45
N ALA A 447 9.96 -10.51 28.33
CA ALA A 447 8.76 -11.31 28.09
C ALA A 447 9.06 -12.80 27.92
N ALA A 448 10.26 -13.16 27.48
CA ALA A 448 10.73 -14.54 27.40
C ALA A 448 11.19 -15.11 28.75
N GLY A 449 11.31 -14.29 29.81
CA GLY A 449 11.77 -14.72 31.14
C GLY A 449 13.26 -15.08 31.18
N LEU A 450 14.07 -14.46 30.33
CA LEU A 450 15.51 -14.73 30.23
C LEU A 450 16.37 -13.91 31.22
N VAL A 451 15.75 -12.96 31.95
CA VAL A 451 16.39 -12.08 32.95
C VAL A 451 15.49 -11.96 34.17
#